data_AF-A0A929UGA7-F1
#
_entry.id   AF-A0A929UGA7-F1
#
_cell.length_a   1.000
_cell.length_b   1.000
_cell.length_c   1.000
_cell.angle_alpha   90.00
_cell.angle_beta   90.00
_cell.angle_gamma   90.00
#
_symmetry.space_group_name_H-M   'P 1'
#
loop_
_entity.id
_entity.type
_entity.pdbx_description
1 polymer ?
#
loop_
_entity_poly.entity_id
_entity_poly.type
_entity_poly.pdbx_seq_one_letter_code
_entity_poly.pdbx_strand_id
1 'polypeptide(L)'
;MWIADNWKSYEVIDCSGGEKLERWGDFILQRPDPQVIWHTKRAAAEWKHPNGIYHRSSRGGGEWEFHHLPQEWTIPYSSLTFHLKPFK
;
A
#
# COMPACT_ATOMS: atom_id res chain seq x y z
N MET A 1 -6.48 22.50 6.47
CA MET A 1 -6.22 21.16 5.89
C MET A 1 -5.15 20.50 6.74
N TRP A 2 -5.39 19.31 7.26
CA TRP A 2 -4.41 18.59 8.08
C TRP A 2 -3.69 17.60 7.18
N ILE A 3 -2.37 17.53 7.26
CA ILE A 3 -1.53 16.64 6.44
C ILE A 3 -0.64 15.81 7.35
N ALA A 4 -0.35 14.58 6.95
CA ALA A 4 0.50 13.65 7.69
C ALA A 4 1.96 13.73 7.21
N ASP A 5 2.61 14.88 7.41
CA ASP A 5 3.96 15.19 6.89
C ASP A 5 5.12 14.59 7.70
N ASN A 6 4.84 14.13 8.93
CA ASN A 6 5.82 13.51 9.82
C ASN A 6 6.01 12.01 9.60
N TRP A 7 5.14 11.37 8.81
CA TRP A 7 5.28 9.94 8.53
C TRP A 7 6.35 9.72 7.45
N LYS A 8 7.49 9.15 7.82
CA LYS A 8 8.60 8.88 6.89
C LYS A 8 8.64 7.44 6.40
N SER A 9 8.06 6.53 7.18
CA SER A 9 8.00 5.10 6.88
C SER A 9 6.73 4.68 6.13
N TYR A 10 5.90 5.65 5.72
CA TYR A 10 4.70 5.43 4.93
C TYR A 10 4.51 6.60 3.98
N GLU A 11 4.14 6.27 2.75
CA GLU A 11 3.69 7.26 1.76
C GLU A 11 2.77 6.61 0.74
N VAL A 12 1.87 7.42 0.18
CA VAL A 12 1.14 7.08 -1.03
C VAL A 12 1.98 7.58 -2.21
N ILE A 13 2.50 6.65 -3.00
CA ILE A 13 3.38 6.94 -4.14
C ILE A 13 2.55 7.42 -5.33
N ASP A 14 1.46 6.72 -5.64
CA ASP A 14 0.62 7.01 -6.81
C ASP A 14 -0.81 6.45 -6.61
N CYS A 15 -1.77 7.04 -7.30
CA CYS A 15 -3.16 6.62 -7.30
C CYS A 15 -3.70 6.69 -8.74
N SER A 16 -4.22 5.58 -9.26
CA SER A 16 -4.79 5.54 -10.61
C SER A 16 -5.73 4.35 -10.82
N GLY A 17 -6.92 4.63 -11.33
CA GLY A 17 -7.88 3.61 -11.77
C GLY A 17 -8.38 2.71 -10.65
N GLY A 18 -8.86 3.30 -9.56
CA GLY A 18 -9.41 2.57 -8.41
C GLY A 18 -8.36 1.94 -7.49
N GLU A 19 -7.09 2.20 -7.70
CA GLU A 19 -5.97 1.60 -6.98
C GLU A 19 -5.06 2.69 -6.41
N LYS A 20 -4.47 2.40 -5.24
CA LYS A 20 -3.38 3.18 -4.65
C LYS A 20 -2.14 2.31 -4.49
N LEU A 21 -1.00 2.94 -4.70
CA LEU A 21 0.33 2.37 -4.52
C LEU A 21 0.97 3.00 -3.29
N GLU A 22 1.31 2.18 -2.31
CA GLU A 22 1.77 2.63 -0.99
C GLU A 22 3.13 2.03 -0.69
N ARG A 23 4.00 2.80 -0.02
CA ARG A 23 5.21 2.30 0.59
C ARG A 23 4.99 2.17 2.09
N TRP A 24 5.40 1.03 2.67
CA TRP A 24 5.33 0.74 4.10
C TRP A 24 6.70 0.23 4.57
N GLY A 25 7.58 1.14 4.98
CA GLY A 25 8.99 0.86 5.15
C GLY A 25 9.65 0.61 3.80
N ASP A 26 10.22 -0.57 3.62
CA ASP A 26 10.88 -0.96 2.35
C ASP A 26 9.94 -1.67 1.37
N PHE A 27 8.67 -1.89 1.75
CA PHE A 27 7.74 -2.70 0.98
C PHE A 27 6.70 -1.88 0.26
N ILE A 28 6.45 -2.24 -1.00
CA ILE A 28 5.45 -1.62 -1.86
C ILE A 28 4.18 -2.47 -1.86
N LEU A 29 3.05 -1.87 -1.53
CA LEU A 29 1.74 -2.53 -1.56
C LEU A 29 0.82 -1.81 -2.55
N GLN A 30 0.12 -2.60 -3.37
CA GLN A 30 -0.97 -2.13 -4.19
C GLN A 30 -2.30 -2.52 -3.53
N ARG A 31 -3.18 -1.54 -3.30
CA ARG A 31 -4.50 -1.78 -2.71
C ARG A 31 -5.61 -1.06 -3.47
N PRO A 32 -6.82 -1.63 -3.50
CA PRO A 32 -8.00 -0.95 -4.01
C PRO A 32 -8.35 0.24 -3.13
N ASP A 33 -8.62 1.37 -3.77
CA ASP A 33 -9.17 2.56 -3.16
C ASP A 33 -10.33 3.09 -4.02
N PRO A 34 -11.59 2.86 -3.63
CA PRO A 34 -12.74 3.24 -4.45
C PRO A 34 -12.90 4.76 -4.60
N GLN A 35 -12.16 5.56 -3.84
CA GLN A 35 -12.19 7.03 -3.98
C GLN A 35 -11.24 7.51 -5.09
N VAL A 36 -10.36 6.66 -5.59
CA VAL A 36 -9.47 6.96 -6.72
C VAL A 36 -10.25 6.80 -8.03
N ILE A 37 -11.04 7.81 -8.36
CA ILE A 37 -11.94 7.83 -9.54
C ILE A 37 -11.25 8.31 -10.83
N TRP A 38 -10.00 8.78 -10.75
CA TRP A 38 -9.25 9.28 -11.89
C TRP A 38 -8.34 8.20 -12.51
N HIS A 39 -8.01 8.37 -13.79
CA HIS A 39 -7.10 7.51 -14.51
C HIS A 39 -5.90 8.33 -15.02
N THR A 40 -4.71 7.95 -14.58
CA THR A 40 -3.43 8.52 -15.01
C THR A 40 -2.52 7.43 -15.56
N LYS A 41 -1.53 7.83 -16.36
CA LYS A 41 -0.45 6.93 -16.78
C LYS A 41 0.34 6.57 -15.52
N ARG A 42 0.14 5.36 -14.98
CA ARG A 42 0.84 4.79 -13.82
C ARG A 42 2.37 4.85 -14.02
N ALA A 43 2.97 5.99 -13.71
CA ALA A 43 4.35 6.32 -14.12
C ALA A 43 5.40 5.83 -13.11
N ALA A 44 5.00 5.64 -11.85
CA ALA A 44 5.87 5.08 -10.83
C ALA A 44 6.33 3.67 -11.24
N ALA A 45 7.64 3.40 -11.15
CA ALA A 45 8.20 2.11 -11.55
C ALA A 45 7.69 0.97 -10.64
N GLU A 46 7.35 1.31 -9.41
CA GLU A 46 6.84 0.45 -8.35
C GLU A 46 5.54 -0.26 -8.73
N TRP A 47 4.75 0.27 -9.67
CA TRP A 47 3.56 -0.41 -10.20
C TRP A 47 3.88 -1.75 -10.87
N LYS A 48 5.10 -1.92 -11.39
CA LYS A 48 5.50 -3.14 -12.13
C LYS A 48 5.83 -4.30 -11.19
N HIS A 49 6.30 -4.00 -9.98
CA HIS A 49 6.85 -4.98 -9.05
C HIS A 49 6.47 -4.64 -7.60
N PRO A 50 5.16 -4.58 -7.25
CA PRO A 50 4.75 -4.44 -5.86
C PRO A 50 5.14 -5.70 -5.06
N ASN A 51 5.41 -5.53 -3.77
CA ASN A 51 5.64 -6.65 -2.85
C ASN A 51 4.34 -7.35 -2.44
N GLY A 52 3.20 -6.66 -2.51
CA GLY A 52 1.91 -7.28 -2.26
C GLY A 52 0.79 -6.58 -2.99
N ILE A 53 -0.18 -7.35 -3.47
CA ILE A 53 -1.39 -6.86 -4.13
C ILE A 53 -2.59 -7.41 -3.38
N TYR A 54 -3.51 -6.54 -2.98
CA TYR A 54 -4.78 -6.97 -2.39
C TYR A 54 -5.88 -7.01 -3.45
N HIS A 55 -6.38 -8.21 -3.75
CA HIS A 55 -7.46 -8.43 -4.70
C HIS A 55 -8.79 -8.46 -3.96
N ARG A 56 -9.61 -7.42 -4.12
CA ARG A 56 -10.92 -7.33 -3.46
C ARG A 56 -11.94 -8.27 -4.13
N SER A 57 -12.67 -9.04 -3.32
CA SER A 57 -13.76 -9.89 -3.79
C SER A 57 -15.07 -9.13 -3.87
N SER A 58 -15.88 -9.43 -4.89
CA SER A 58 -17.25 -8.91 -5.04
C SER A 58 -18.21 -9.42 -3.96
N ARG A 59 -17.87 -10.52 -3.27
CA ARG A 59 -18.66 -11.10 -2.17
C ARG A 59 -18.26 -10.57 -0.78
N GLY A 60 -17.38 -9.57 -0.73
CA GLY A 60 -16.79 -9.07 0.51
C GLY A 60 -15.47 -9.78 0.83
N GLY A 61 -14.58 -9.07 1.53
CA GLY A 61 -13.20 -9.52 1.75
C GLY A 61 -12.36 -9.43 0.47
N GLY A 62 -11.41 -10.35 0.36
CA GLY A 62 -10.40 -10.36 -0.69
C GLY A 62 -9.19 -11.17 -0.25
N GLU A 63 -8.22 -11.30 -1.14
CA GLU A 63 -7.02 -12.09 -0.91
C GLU A 63 -5.77 -11.29 -1.23
N TRP A 64 -4.67 -11.67 -0.59
CA TRP A 64 -3.37 -11.10 -0.89
C TRP A 64 -2.59 -11.99 -1.84
N GLU A 65 -2.04 -11.37 -2.88
CA GLU A 65 -0.93 -11.90 -3.65
C GLU A 65 0.37 -11.31 -3.11
N PHE A 66 1.37 -12.15 -2.82
CA PHE A 66 2.63 -11.73 -2.21
C PHE A 66 3.83 -12.00 -3.11
N HIS A 67 4.74 -11.02 -3.18
CA HIS A 67 6.02 -11.09 -3.86
C HIS A 67 7.14 -10.59 -2.94
N HIS A 68 7.97 -11.50 -2.42
CA HIS A 68 9.08 -11.13 -1.52
C HIS A 68 8.66 -10.25 -0.33
N LEU A 69 7.42 -10.39 0.14
CA LEU A 69 6.90 -9.69 1.32
C LEU A 69 7.06 -10.61 2.53
N PRO A 70 7.68 -10.15 3.63
CA PRO A 70 7.75 -10.95 4.85
C PRO A 70 6.36 -11.13 5.46
N GLN A 71 6.20 -12.17 6.27
CA GLN A 71 4.95 -12.42 6.98
C GLN A 71 4.59 -11.27 7.94
N GLU A 72 5.61 -10.60 8.49
CA GLU A 72 5.49 -9.44 9.35
C GLU A 72 6.73 -8.55 9.19
N TRP A 73 6.56 -7.25 9.41
CA TRP A 73 7.67 -6.30 9.49
C TRP A 73 7.30 -5.14 10.42
N THR A 74 8.28 -4.30 10.75
CA THR A 74 8.06 -3.14 11.61
C THR A 74 8.36 -1.84 10.88
N ILE A 75 7.63 -0.79 11.26
CA ILE A 75 7.93 0.58 10.81
C ILE A 75 7.96 1.53 12.01
N PRO A 76 8.89 2.50 12.04
CA PRO A 76 8.92 3.52 13.07
C PRO A 76 7.99 4.69 12.74
N TYR A 77 7.45 5.32 13.80
CA TYR A 77 6.82 6.64 13.74
C TYR A 77 7.07 7.40 15.05
N SER A 78 7.92 8.43 15.00
CA SER A 78 8.41 9.15 16.19
C SER A 78 9.01 8.17 17.22
N SER A 79 8.42 8.08 18.42
CA SER A 79 8.87 7.19 19.50
C SER A 79 8.14 5.84 19.49
N LEU A 80 7.32 5.57 18.48
CA LEU A 80 6.51 4.36 18.37
C LEU A 80 7.07 3.43 17.30
N THR A 81 6.89 2.14 17.53
CA THR A 81 7.15 1.07 16.55
C THR A 81 5.83 0.37 16.24
N PHE A 82 5.46 0.32 14.97
CA PHE A 82 4.28 -0.38 14.50
C PHE A 82 4.68 -1.72 13.92
N HIS A 83 3.92 -2.76 14.25
CA HIS A 83 4.06 -4.11 13.71
C HIS A 83 3.01 -4.31 12.62
N LEU A 84 3.46 -4.59 11.41
CA LEU A 84 2.62 -4.76 10.23
C LEU A 84 2.56 -6.23 9.84
N LYS A 85 1.36 -6.68 9.50
CA LYS A 85 1.07 -8.04 9.08
C LYS A 85 -0.14 -8.04 8.14
N PRO A 86 -0.01 -8.58 6.92
CA PRO A 86 -1.15 -8.81 6.05
C PRO A 86 -2.14 -9.78 6.72
N PHE A 87 -3.43 -9.47 6.67
CA PHE A 87 -4.47 -10.37 7.16
C PHE A 87 -4.57 -11.61 6.25
N LYS A 88 -4.78 -12.78 6.87
CA LYS A 88 -5.11 -14.04 6.19
C LYS A 88 -6.61 -14.12 5.96
#